data_AF-A0A090XBT3-F1
#
_entry.id   AF-A0A090XBT3-F1
#
_cell.length_a   1.000
_cell.length_b   1.000
_cell.length_c   1.000
_cell.angle_alpha   90.00
_cell.angle_beta   90.00
_cell.angle_gamma   90.00
#
_symmetry.space_group_name_H-M   'P 1'
#
loop_
_entity.id
_entity.type
_entity.pdbx_description
1 polymer ?
#
loop_
_entity_poly.entity_id
_entity_poly.type
_entity_poly.pdbx_seq_one_letter_code
_entity_poly.pdbx_strand_id
1 'polypeptide(L)'
;MARLEAELEALRQTLSLVHRQKQEAEDRERKILSGLSEFLEEDQVRCLEKENVQGTLWSDKTLEKALKIWLSCGSRGYNVVREVGQPLPSERTLQRHLQSRKFPPEKLNTIMDSIGV
;
A
#
# COMPACT_ATOMS: atom_id res chain seq x y z
N MET A 1 -27.39 -12.26 -44.77
CA MET A 1 -27.31 -10.84 -44.36
C MET A 1 -27.93 -10.64 -42.98
N ALA A 2 -29.22 -10.96 -42.75
CA ALA A 2 -29.87 -10.82 -41.44
C ALA A 2 -29.14 -11.46 -40.23
N ARG A 3 -28.52 -12.64 -40.40
CA ARG A 3 -27.74 -13.28 -39.33
C ARG A 3 -26.50 -12.48 -38.90
N LEU A 4 -25.79 -11.88 -39.86
CA LEU A 4 -24.58 -11.09 -39.59
C LEU A 4 -24.94 -9.74 -38.95
N GLU A 5 -26.08 -9.16 -39.34
CA GLU A 5 -26.61 -7.93 -38.73
C GLU A 5 -27.02 -8.16 -37.27
N ALA A 6 -27.68 -9.28 -36.99
CA ALA A 6 -28.04 -9.66 -35.62
C ALA A 6 -26.79 -9.92 -34.74
N GLU A 7 -25.76 -10.56 -35.30
CA GLU A 7 -24.50 -10.81 -34.60
C GLU A 7 -23.72 -9.52 -34.33
N LEU A 8 -23.69 -8.59 -35.30
CA LEU A 8 -23.09 -7.27 -35.12
C LEU A 8 -23.79 -6.47 -34.01
N GLU A 9 -25.12 -6.53 -33.94
CA GLU A 9 -25.88 -5.83 -32.92
C GLU A 9 -25.66 -6.43 -31.53
N ALA A 10 -25.64 -7.76 -31.41
CA ALA A 10 -25.31 -8.45 -30.16
C ALA A 10 -23.89 -8.10 -29.66
N LEU A 11 -22.92 -8.01 -30.57
CA LEU A 11 -21.56 -7.59 -30.23
C LEU A 11 -21.51 -6.14 -29.74
N ARG A 12 -22.24 -5.21 -30.38
CA ARG A 12 -22.32 -3.82 -29.92
C ARG A 12 -22.92 -3.70 -28.53
N GLN A 13 -23.98 -4.44 -28.26
CA GLN A 13 -24.61 -4.48 -26.93
C GLN A 13 -23.64 -5.03 -25.89
N THR A 14 -22.92 -6.10 -26.21
CA THR A 14 -21.88 -6.68 -25.33
C THR A 14 -20.76 -5.69 -25.06
N LEU A 15 -20.26 -4.99 -26.09
CA LEU A 15 -19.22 -3.98 -25.96
C LEU A 15 -19.66 -2.83 -25.05
N SER A 16 -20.89 -2.34 -25.22
CA SER A 16 -21.47 -1.29 -24.37
C SER A 16 -21.54 -1.73 -22.91
N LEU A 17 -21.98 -2.96 -22.65
CA LEU A 17 -22.05 -3.52 -21.31
C LEU A 17 -20.68 -3.63 -20.65
N VAL A 18 -19.69 -4.19 -21.36
CA VAL A 18 -18.31 -4.34 -20.87
C VAL A 18 -17.68 -2.97 -20.61
N HIS A 19 -17.90 -1.99 -21.47
CA HIS A 19 -17.40 -0.64 -21.27
C HIS A 19 -17.96 0.00 -20.00
N ARG A 20 -19.27 -0.14 -19.76
CA ARG A 20 -19.90 0.33 -18.53
C ARG A 20 -19.33 -0.36 -17.29
N GLN A 21 -19.20 -1.69 -17.32
CA GLN A 21 -18.62 -2.45 -16.20
C GLN A 21 -17.18 -2.04 -15.89
N LYS A 22 -16.37 -1.81 -16.94
CA LYS A 22 -15.01 -1.28 -16.80
C LYS A 22 -15.00 0.08 -16.12
N GLN A 23 -15.84 1.01 -16.58
CA GLN A 23 -15.94 2.34 -15.99
C GLN A 23 -16.34 2.27 -14.50
N GLU A 24 -17.33 1.45 -14.17
CA GLU A 24 -17.75 1.24 -12.77
C GLU A 24 -16.63 0.65 -11.90
N ALA A 25 -15.84 -0.28 -12.44
CA ALA A 25 -14.70 -0.86 -11.74
C ALA A 25 -13.59 0.18 -11.51
N GLU A 26 -13.23 0.95 -12.53
CA GLU A 26 -12.23 2.03 -12.43
C GLU A 26 -12.68 3.11 -11.44
N ASP A 27 -13.96 3.48 -11.44
CA ASP A 27 -14.52 4.45 -10.50
C ASP A 27 -14.46 3.95 -9.04
N ARG A 28 -14.70 2.66 -8.82
CA ARG A 28 -14.59 2.02 -7.50
C ARG A 28 -13.14 1.96 -7.05
N GLU A 29 -12.23 1.55 -7.93
CA GLU A 29 -10.80 1.50 -7.67
C GLU A 29 -10.26 2.87 -7.26
N ARG A 30 -10.60 3.93 -8.01
CA ARG A 30 -10.17 5.30 -7.66
C ARG A 30 -10.68 5.74 -6.29
N LYS A 31 -11.92 5.40 -5.93
CA LYS A 31 -12.46 5.72 -4.59
C LYS A 31 -11.73 4.98 -3.47
N ILE A 32 -11.43 3.69 -3.67
CA ILE A 32 -10.67 2.88 -2.72
C ILE A 32 -9.26 3.43 -2.55
N LEU A 33 -8.54 3.67 -3.65
CA LEU A 33 -7.18 4.22 -3.62
C LEU A 33 -7.12 5.59 -2.95
N SER A 34 -8.11 6.45 -3.21
CA SER A 34 -8.24 7.75 -2.53
C SER A 34 -8.41 7.59 -1.02
N GLY A 35 -9.26 6.66 -0.56
CA GLY A 35 -9.42 6.40 0.88
C GLY A 35 -8.18 5.80 1.52
N LEU A 36 -7.47 4.90 0.82
CA LEU A 36 -6.23 4.31 1.32
C LEU A 36 -5.11 5.37 1.47
N SER A 37 -5.03 6.33 0.54
CA SER A 37 -4.03 7.40 0.59
C SER A 37 -4.15 8.34 1.80
N GLU A 38 -5.27 8.31 2.52
CA GLU A 38 -5.46 9.12 3.73
C GLU A 38 -4.57 8.64 4.89
N PHE A 39 -4.18 7.36 4.91
CA PHE A 39 -3.43 6.77 6.04
C PHE A 39 -2.25 5.89 5.60
N LEU A 40 -2.23 5.42 4.36
CA LEU A 40 -1.13 4.66 3.77
C LEU A 40 -0.30 5.53 2.83
N GLU A 41 1.02 5.35 2.88
CA GLU A 41 1.90 5.90 1.85
C GLU A 41 1.78 5.10 0.55
N GLU A 42 2.17 5.68 -0.58
CA GLU A 42 2.05 5.00 -1.89
C GLU A 42 2.79 3.65 -1.95
N ASP A 43 3.95 3.51 -1.28
CA ASP A 43 4.68 2.24 -1.22
C ASP A 43 3.95 1.18 -0.39
N GLN A 44 3.17 1.61 0.61
CA GLN A 44 2.29 0.72 1.37
C GLN A 44 1.09 0.28 0.54
N VAL A 45 0.52 1.17 -0.29
CA VAL A 45 -0.57 0.80 -1.23
C VAL A 45 -0.05 -0.17 -2.29
N ARG A 46 1.11 0.13 -2.92
CA ARG A 46 1.77 -0.78 -3.88
C ARG A 46 2.13 -2.13 -3.27
N CYS A 47 2.39 -2.17 -1.97
CA CYS A 47 2.62 -3.41 -1.23
C CYS A 47 1.34 -4.26 -1.15
N LEU A 48 0.18 -3.63 -0.96
CA LEU A 48 -1.12 -4.32 -0.92
C LEU A 48 -1.56 -4.82 -2.30
N GLU A 49 -1.16 -4.13 -3.38
CA GLU A 49 -1.43 -4.55 -4.76
C GLU A 49 -0.67 -5.82 -5.17
N LYS A 50 0.44 -6.13 -4.50
CA LYS A 50 1.29 -7.29 -4.84
C LYS A 50 0.90 -8.52 -4.03
N GLU A 51 0.90 -9.68 -4.69
CA GLU A 51 0.80 -10.97 -4.01
C GLU A 51 2.04 -11.29 -3.15
N ASN A 52 3.18 -10.65 -3.43
CA ASN A 52 4.42 -10.80 -2.66
C ASN A 52 5.04 -9.45 -2.28
N VAL A 53 5.28 -9.29 -0.98
CA VAL A 53 5.96 -8.16 -0.32
C VAL A 53 7.45 -8.07 -0.62
N GLN A 54 8.07 -9.15 -1.09
CA GLN A 54 9.51 -9.25 -1.29
C GLN A 54 10.01 -8.22 -2.32
N GLY A 55 11.06 -7.48 -1.95
CA GLY A 55 11.66 -6.47 -2.83
C GLY A 55 10.90 -5.14 -2.87
N THR A 56 9.91 -4.92 -2.01
CA THR A 56 9.28 -3.60 -1.87
C THR A 56 10.28 -2.59 -1.33
N LEU A 57 10.49 -1.52 -2.09
CA LEU A 57 11.24 -0.35 -1.66
C LEU A 57 10.34 0.52 -0.79
N TRP A 58 10.71 0.64 0.48
CA TRP A 58 9.97 1.44 1.45
C TRP A 58 10.43 2.88 1.39
N SER A 59 9.48 3.81 1.42
CA SER A 59 9.76 5.24 1.51
C SER A 59 10.25 5.60 2.92
N ASP A 60 10.97 6.72 3.03
CA ASP A 60 11.42 7.22 4.34
C ASP A 60 10.23 7.48 5.27
N LYS A 61 9.10 7.95 4.74
CA LYS A 61 7.86 8.16 5.52
C LYS A 61 7.31 6.85 6.09
N THR A 62 7.27 5.79 5.30
CA THR A 62 6.84 4.47 5.79
C THR A 62 7.81 3.93 6.82
N LEU A 63 9.11 4.12 6.63
CA LEU A 63 10.14 3.69 7.59
C LEU A 63 10.03 4.45 8.91
N GLU A 64 9.78 5.76 8.88
CA GLU A 64 9.49 6.57 10.07
C GLU A 64 8.23 6.10 10.80
N LYS A 65 7.14 5.85 10.05
CA LYS A 65 5.88 5.31 10.60
C LYS A 65 6.10 3.95 11.27
N ALA A 66 6.86 3.07 10.62
CA ALA A 66 7.23 1.77 11.15
C ALA A 66 8.12 1.87 12.40
N LEU A 67 9.10 2.79 12.42
CA LEU A 67 9.96 3.06 13.58
C LEU A 67 9.15 3.55 14.78
N LYS A 68 8.20 4.47 14.57
CA LYS A 68 7.31 4.94 15.65
C LYS A 68 6.57 3.78 16.31
N ILE A 69 5.98 2.89 15.51
CA ILE A 69 5.27 1.72 16.02
C ILE A 69 6.25 0.80 16.76
N TRP A 70 7.38 0.45 16.15
CA TRP A 70 8.36 -0.45 16.74
C TRP A 70 8.95 0.07 18.05
N LEU A 71 9.27 1.36 18.14
CA LEU A 71 9.75 1.99 19.38
C LEU A 71 8.67 2.03 20.46
N SER A 72 7.40 2.20 20.07
CA SER A 72 6.28 2.29 21.03
C SER A 72 5.90 0.94 21.65
N CYS A 73 5.92 -0.15 20.88
CA CYS A 73 5.42 -1.46 21.34
C CYS A 73 6.46 -2.61 21.27
N GLY A 74 7.69 -2.30 20.88
CA GLY A 74 8.77 -3.27 20.72
C GLY A 74 8.57 -4.26 19.57
N SER A 75 9.54 -5.16 19.39
CA SER A 75 9.55 -6.17 18.31
C SER A 75 8.28 -7.02 18.30
N ARG A 76 7.83 -7.52 19.46
CA ARG A 76 6.65 -8.38 19.55
C ARG A 76 5.37 -7.65 19.13
N GLY A 77 5.15 -6.45 19.66
CA GLY A 77 3.97 -5.64 19.30
C GLY A 77 3.99 -5.24 17.83
N TYR A 78 5.16 -4.89 17.31
CA TYR A 78 5.34 -4.56 15.89
C TYR A 78 4.98 -5.74 14.97
N ASN A 79 5.40 -6.95 15.33
CA ASN A 79 5.06 -8.15 14.56
C ASN A 79 3.56 -8.45 14.61
N VAL A 80 2.90 -8.26 15.75
CA VAL A 80 1.42 -8.37 15.83
C VAL A 80 0.73 -7.36 14.91
N VAL A 81 1.18 -6.10 14.86
CA VAL A 81 0.61 -5.08 13.94
C VAL A 81 0.75 -5.52 12.47
N ARG A 82 1.87 -6.14 12.12
CA ARG A 82 2.08 -6.70 10.77
C ARG A 82 1.18 -7.91 10.49
N GLU A 83 1.01 -8.80 11.47
CA GLU A 83 0.14 -9.97 11.36
C GLU A 83 -1.35 -9.59 11.21
N VAL A 84 -1.78 -8.50 11.85
CA VAL A 84 -3.14 -7.93 11.70
C VAL A 84 -3.35 -7.33 10.30
N GLY A 85 -2.30 -7.20 9.49
CA GLY A 85 -2.39 -6.85 8.08
C GLY A 85 -1.86 -5.48 7.72
N GLN A 86 -1.16 -4.78 8.63
CA GLN A 86 -0.58 -3.49 8.29
C GLN A 86 0.60 -3.67 7.31
N PRO A 87 0.60 -2.98 6.14
CA PRO A 87 1.67 -3.05 5.16
C PRO A 87 2.92 -2.32 5.66
N LEU A 88 3.72 -2.99 6.49
CA LEU A 88 4.96 -2.48 7.05
C LEU A 88 6.18 -3.32 6.64
N PRO A 89 7.37 -2.71 6.58
CA PRO A 89 8.62 -3.43 6.38
C PRO A 89 8.83 -4.52 7.43
N SER A 90 9.60 -5.54 7.07
CA SER A 90 10.09 -6.51 8.04
C SER A 90 10.97 -5.83 9.10
N GLU A 91 11.02 -6.37 10.31
CA GLU A 91 11.91 -5.87 11.35
C GLU A 91 13.38 -5.84 10.88
N ARG A 92 13.82 -6.85 10.12
CA ARG A 92 15.16 -6.87 9.51
C ARG A 92 15.39 -5.69 8.57
N THR A 93 14.38 -5.29 7.80
CA THR A 93 14.47 -4.11 6.92
C THR A 93 14.62 -2.84 7.75
N LEU A 94 13.86 -2.72 8.83
CA LEU A 94 13.90 -1.58 9.75
C LEU A 94 15.27 -1.44 10.41
N GLN A 95 15.81 -2.54 10.94
CA GLN A 95 17.14 -2.59 11.55
C GLN A 95 18.24 -2.23 10.55
N ARG A 96 18.17 -2.74 9.31
CA ARG A 96 19.14 -2.37 8.24
C ARG A 96 19.07 -0.89 7.89
N HIS A 97 17.89 -0.29 7.93
CA HIS A 97 17.72 1.14 7.69
C HIS A 97 18.37 1.97 8.80
N LEU A 98 18.13 1.62 10.08
CA LEU A 98 18.76 2.26 11.24
C LEU A 98 20.29 2.14 11.22
N GLN A 99 20.82 1.00 10.78
CA GLN A 99 22.26 0.77 10.65
C GLN A 99 22.86 1.44 9.40
N SER A 100 22.02 1.97 8.50
CA SER A 100 22.51 2.61 7.29
C SER A 100 23.10 3.98 7.63
N ARG A 101 24.23 4.33 7.01
CA ARG A 101 24.87 5.65 7.17
C ARG A 101 23.99 6.83 6.73
N LYS A 102 22.85 6.54 6.10
CA LYS A 102 21.88 7.53 5.62
C LYS A 102 20.82 7.88 6.68
N PHE A 103 20.77 7.16 7.81
CA PHE A 103 19.82 7.46 8.87
C PHE A 103 20.50 8.35 9.93
N PRO A 104 20.17 9.65 9.98
CA PRO A 104 20.81 10.58 10.89
C PRO A 104 20.29 10.39 12.32
N PRO A 105 21.17 10.42 13.34
CA PRO A 105 20.75 10.30 14.75
C PRO A 105 19.70 11.34 15.18
N GLU A 106 19.76 12.54 14.61
CA GLU A 106 18.82 13.64 14.90
C GLU A 106 17.38 13.27 14.54
N LYS A 107 17.22 12.47 13.48
CA LYS A 107 15.92 11.97 13.03
C LYS A 107 15.38 10.90 13.96
N LEU A 108 16.25 10.06 14.55
CA LEU A 108 15.84 9.11 15.59
C LEU A 108 15.32 9.85 16.82
N ASN A 109 16.05 10.86 17.29
CA ASN A 109 15.66 11.67 18.45
C ASN A 109 14.29 12.33 18.22
N THR A 110 14.10 12.95 17.06
CA THR A 110 12.79 13.53 16.68
C THR A 110 11.65 12.51 16.76
N ILE A 111 11.91 11.26 16.33
CA ILE A 111 10.90 10.19 16.39
C ILE A 111 10.63 9.80 17.85
N MET A 112 11.66 9.64 18.67
CA MET A 112 11.55 9.32 20.09
C MET A 112 10.79 10.40 20.86
N ASP A 113 11.14 11.68 20.64
CA ASP A 113 10.45 12.83 21.21
C ASP A 113 8.95 12.82 20.86
N SER A 114 8.61 12.43 19.61
CA SER A 114 7.22 12.39 19.14
C SER A 114 6.35 11.31 19.81
N ILE A 115 6.96 10.30 20.44
CA ILE A 115 6.26 9.23 21.16
C ILE A 115 6.41 9.35 22.69
N GLY A 116 7.06 10.42 23.17
CA GLY A 116 7.26 10.69 24.60
C GLY A 116 8.27 9.76 25.27
N VAL A 117 9.25 9.25 24.51
CA VAL A 117 10.34 8.38 24.98
C VAL A 117 11.67 9.08 24.82
#